data_AF-A0A381WZG1-F1
#
_entry.id   AF-A0A381WZG1-F1
#
_cell.length_a   1.000
_cell.length_b   1.000
_cell.length_c   1.000
_cell.angle_alpha   90.00
_cell.angle_beta   90.00
_cell.angle_gamma   90.00
#
_symmetry.space_group_name_H-M   'P 1'
#
loop_
_entity.id
_entity.type
_entity.pdbx_description
1 polymer ?
#
loop_
_entity_poly.entity_id
_entity_poly.type
_entity_poly.pdbx_seq_one_letter_code
_entity_poly.pdbx_strand_id
1 'polypeptide(L)'
;MNRYLNIIIAAVLLLLLCQATVFSGEQPSRHESGLFDFWSLKPIVKHTPPALGQVDRSWARNPIDHFIAAKLAEKNLTHSGEAKRQTLIRRVYFDLLGLP
;
A
#
# COMPACT_ATOMS: atom_id res chain seq x y z
N MET A 1 -5.78 -54.13 37.27
CA MET A 1 -5.91 -53.81 35.83
C MET A 1 -6.19 -52.33 35.56
N ASN A 2 -7.07 -51.68 36.33
CA ASN A 2 -7.54 -50.31 36.06
C ASN A 2 -6.50 -49.18 36.25
N ARG A 3 -5.43 -49.42 37.02
CA ARG A 3 -4.39 -48.39 37.26
C ARG A 3 -3.53 -48.13 36.02
N TYR A 4 -3.23 -49.16 35.24
CA TYR A 4 -2.49 -49.02 33.98
C TYR A 4 -3.32 -48.35 32.88
N LEU A 5 -4.64 -48.62 32.85
CA LEU A 5 -5.56 -48.01 31.89
C LEU A 5 -5.65 -46.48 32.08
N ASN A 6 -5.71 -46.01 33.32
CA ASN A 6 -5.76 -44.56 33.61
C ASN A 6 -4.43 -43.85 33.27
N ILE A 7 -3.29 -44.54 33.41
CA ILE A 7 -1.98 -43.98 33.05
C ILE A 7 -1.85 -43.83 31.53
N ILE A 8 -2.33 -44.82 30.76
CA ILE A 8 -2.32 -44.76 29.29
C ILE A 8 -3.23 -43.63 28.78
N ILE A 9 -4.43 -43.49 29.34
CA ILE A 9 -5.35 -42.41 28.97
C ILE A 9 -4.75 -41.04 29.28
N ALA A 10 -4.13 -40.86 30.46
CA ALA A 10 -3.48 -39.61 30.81
C ALA A 10 -2.29 -39.28 29.90
N ALA A 11 -1.48 -40.27 29.52
CA ALA A 11 -0.37 -40.10 28.59
C ALA A 11 -0.86 -39.71 27.19
N VAL A 12 -1.92 -40.35 26.68
CA VAL A 12 -2.52 -40.02 25.37
C VAL A 12 -3.14 -38.62 25.40
N LEU A 13 -3.80 -38.24 26.50
CA LEU A 13 -4.41 -36.92 26.66
C LEU A 13 -3.33 -35.82 26.76
N LEU A 14 -2.21 -36.09 27.45
CA LEU A 14 -1.05 -35.22 27.49
C LEU A 14 -0.38 -35.08 26.12
N LEU A 15 -0.26 -36.17 25.36
CA LEU A 15 0.33 -36.18 24.02
C LEU A 15 -0.57 -35.46 23.02
N LEU A 16 -1.90 -35.61 23.13
CA LEU A 16 -2.90 -34.88 22.33
C LEU A 16 -2.94 -33.37 22.66
N LEU A 17 -2.82 -33.01 23.94
CA LEU A 17 -2.69 -31.60 24.35
C LEU A 17 -1.39 -30.96 23.82
N CYS A 18 -0.32 -31.74 23.67
CA CYS A 18 0.96 -31.27 23.13
C CYS A 18 0.91 -30.97 21.62
N GLN A 19 0.07 -31.68 20.86
CA GLN A 19 -0.10 -31.38 19.42
C GLN A 19 -0.82 -30.05 19.17
N ALA A 20 -1.68 -29.62 20.10
CA ALA A 20 -2.44 -28.37 19.97
C ALA A 20 -1.60 -27.10 20.20
N THR A 21 -0.43 -27.21 20.84
CA THR A 21 0.46 -26.05 21.09
C THR A 21 1.51 -25.84 20.00
N VAL A 22 1.77 -26.86 19.17
CA VAL A 22 2.82 -26.82 18.12
C VAL A 22 2.28 -26.38 16.76
N PHE A 23 0.95 -26.38 16.53
CA PHE A 23 0.34 -25.73 15.37
C PHE A 23 0.16 -24.22 15.58
N SER A 24 1.18 -23.57 16.15
CA SER A 24 1.34 -22.13 15.98
C SER A 24 1.72 -21.93 14.53
N GLY A 25 0.72 -21.57 13.73
CA GLY A 25 0.87 -21.32 12.30
C GLY A 25 1.79 -20.13 12.05
N GLU A 26 3.10 -20.37 11.99
CA GLU A 26 3.95 -19.60 11.11
C GLU A 26 3.71 -20.12 9.69
N GLN A 27 2.68 -19.58 9.05
CA GLN A 27 2.70 -19.51 7.60
C GLN A 27 3.97 -18.74 7.24
N PRO A 28 4.91 -19.33 6.47
CA PRO A 28 5.96 -18.52 5.89
C PRO A 28 5.25 -17.45 5.06
N SER A 29 5.39 -16.18 5.45
CA SER A 29 4.98 -15.05 4.62
C SER A 29 5.79 -15.15 3.34
N ARG A 30 5.24 -15.84 2.34
CA ARG A 30 5.92 -16.08 1.06
C ARG A 30 6.04 -14.74 0.34
N HIS A 31 7.15 -14.07 0.58
CA HIS A 31 7.79 -13.13 -0.31
C HIS A 31 9.31 -13.33 -0.18
N GLU A 32 9.81 -14.48 -0.66
CA GLU A 32 11.18 -14.53 -1.18
C GLU A 32 11.21 -13.72 -2.48
N SER A 33 11.18 -12.39 -2.35
CA SER A 33 11.25 -11.46 -3.48
C SER A 33 12.30 -10.39 -3.21
N GLY A 34 13.50 -10.84 -2.84
CA GLY A 34 14.67 -9.96 -2.76
C GLY A 34 15.30 -9.63 -4.12
N LEU A 35 15.05 -10.44 -5.16
CA LEU A 35 15.66 -10.24 -6.49
C LEU A 35 14.81 -9.39 -7.45
N PHE A 36 13.48 -9.32 -7.29
CA PHE A 36 12.59 -8.68 -8.27
C PHE A 36 11.37 -7.98 -7.62
N ASP A 37 11.60 -6.97 -6.77
CA ASP A 37 10.53 -6.08 -6.26
C ASP A 37 10.27 -4.90 -7.22
N PHE A 38 9.80 -5.19 -8.42
CA PHE A 38 9.52 -4.14 -9.40
C PHE A 38 8.18 -3.45 -9.09
N TRP A 39 8.21 -2.13 -8.96
CA TRP A 39 7.00 -1.30 -8.75
C TRP A 39 5.92 -1.57 -9.81
N SER A 40 6.32 -1.82 -11.06
CA SER A 40 5.40 -2.07 -12.19
C SER A 40 4.70 -3.43 -12.16
N LEU A 41 5.19 -4.39 -11.37
CA LEU A 41 4.61 -5.73 -11.23
C LEU A 41 3.73 -5.87 -9.98
N LYS A 42 3.60 -4.80 -9.18
CA LYS A 42 2.72 -4.79 -8.02
C LYS A 42 1.25 -4.72 -8.49
N PRO A 43 0.33 -5.42 -7.81
CA PRO A 43 -1.09 -5.33 -8.13
C PRO A 43 -1.60 -3.89 -7.99
N ILE A 44 -2.51 -3.50 -8.88
CA ILE A 44 -3.12 -2.17 -8.85
C ILE A 44 -4.07 -2.09 -7.65
N VAL A 45 -3.79 -1.16 -6.74
CA VAL A 45 -4.64 -0.86 -5.58
C VAL A 45 -5.45 0.40 -5.85
N LYS A 46 -6.77 0.35 -5.61
CA LYS A 46 -7.63 1.54 -5.69
C LYS A 46 -7.56 2.29 -4.37
N HIS A 47 -7.10 3.53 -4.40
CA HIS A 47 -7.07 4.43 -3.26
C HIS A 47 -8.23 5.44 -3.32
N THR A 48 -8.88 5.68 -2.19
CA THR A 48 -9.89 6.73 -2.06
C THR A 48 -9.19 8.09 -2.01
N PRO A 49 -9.56 9.06 -2.87
CA PRO A 49 -8.98 10.40 -2.84
C PRO A 49 -9.25 11.12 -1.51
N PRO A 50 -8.31 11.93 -1.01
CA PRO A 50 -8.53 12.78 0.16
C PRO A 50 -9.70 13.75 -0.03
N ALA A 51 -10.37 14.10 1.07
CA ALA A 51 -11.35 15.17 1.07
C ALA A 51 -10.64 16.53 0.91
N LEU A 52 -11.24 17.42 0.11
CA LEU A 52 -10.66 18.74 -0.19
C LEU A 52 -11.44 19.89 0.44
N GLY A 53 -10.71 20.96 0.75
CA GLY A 53 -11.28 22.26 1.07
C GLY A 53 -11.96 22.91 -0.15
N GLN A 54 -12.73 23.97 0.07
CA GLN A 54 -13.51 24.62 -0.99
C GLN A 54 -12.63 25.19 -2.12
N VAL A 55 -11.49 25.81 -1.77
CA VAL A 55 -10.55 26.38 -2.74
C VAL A 55 -9.93 25.27 -3.60
N ASP A 56 -9.44 24.20 -2.98
CA ASP A 56 -8.77 23.10 -3.68
C ASP A 56 -9.74 22.34 -4.60
N ARG A 57 -11.02 22.22 -4.22
CA ARG A 57 -12.07 21.64 -5.07
C ARG A 57 -12.30 22.42 -6.37
N SER A 58 -12.14 23.74 -6.33
CA SER A 58 -12.29 24.57 -7.54
C SER A 58 -11.09 24.46 -8.49
N TRP A 59 -9.92 24.12 -7.96
CA TRP A 59 -8.69 23.95 -8.71
C TRP A 59 -8.52 22.53 -9.26
N ALA A 60 -8.86 21.52 -8.46
CA ALA A 60 -8.74 20.11 -8.81
C ALA A 60 -9.67 19.75 -10.00
N ARG A 61 -9.08 19.18 -11.06
CA ARG A 61 -9.80 18.74 -12.28
C ARG A 61 -10.00 17.24 -12.32
N ASN A 62 -9.19 16.49 -11.57
CA ASN A 62 -9.25 15.03 -11.52
C ASN A 62 -8.98 14.51 -10.09
N PRO A 63 -9.24 13.22 -9.81
CA PRO A 63 -9.01 12.63 -8.47
C PRO A 63 -7.56 12.61 -8.00
N ILE A 64 -6.57 12.68 -8.90
CA ILE A 64 -5.14 12.70 -8.56
C ILE A 64 -4.77 14.05 -7.93
N ASP A 65 -5.37 15.14 -8.40
CA ASP A 65 -5.16 16.50 -7.87
C ASP A 65 -5.50 16.59 -6.38
N HIS A 66 -6.38 15.73 -5.87
CA HIS A 66 -6.72 15.66 -4.45
C HIS A 66 -5.52 15.26 -3.58
N PHE A 67 -4.71 14.31 -4.05
CA PHE A 67 -3.52 13.87 -3.34
C PHE A 67 -2.43 14.96 -3.37
N ILE A 68 -2.34 15.71 -4.47
CA ILE A 68 -1.41 16.84 -4.60
C ILE A 68 -1.81 17.96 -3.64
N ALA A 69 -3.07 18.37 -3.64
CA ALA A 69 -3.59 19.39 -2.74
C ALA A 69 -3.39 19.01 -1.26
N ALA A 70 -3.66 17.75 -0.89
CA ALA A 70 -3.41 17.25 0.46
C ALA A 70 -1.93 17.41 0.87
N LYS A 71 -0.99 17.04 -0.02
CA LYS A 71 0.45 17.18 0.25
C LYS A 71 0.94 18.62 0.26
N LEU A 72 0.34 19.51 -0.53
CA LEU A 72 0.64 20.94 -0.50
C LEU A 72 0.15 21.56 0.81
N ALA A 73 -1.06 21.21 1.26
CA ALA A 73 -1.63 21.66 2.52
C ALA A 73 -0.78 21.23 3.74
N GLU A 74 -0.33 19.96 3.79
CA GLU A 74 0.62 19.49 4.82
C GLU A 74 1.89 20.34 4.88
N LYS A 75 2.33 20.88 3.74
CA LYS A 75 3.53 21.71 3.62
C LYS A 75 3.26 23.22 3.66
N ASN A 76 2.01 23.64 3.88
CA ASN A 76 1.59 25.04 3.84
C ASN A 76 1.93 25.74 2.51
N LEU A 77 1.84 25.02 1.40
CA LEU A 77 2.09 25.54 0.05
C LEU A 77 0.77 25.68 -0.72
N THR A 78 0.75 26.62 -1.66
CA THR A 78 -0.37 26.83 -2.59
C THR A 78 -0.03 26.29 -3.97
N HIS A 79 -1.05 25.90 -4.73
CA HIS A 79 -0.90 25.49 -6.13
C HIS A 79 -0.27 26.62 -6.97
N SER A 80 0.55 26.24 -7.94
CA SER A 80 1.02 27.18 -8.94
C SER A 80 -0.11 27.56 -9.91
N GLY A 81 -0.14 28.83 -10.31
CA GLY A 81 -1.08 29.28 -11.34
C GLY A 81 -0.85 28.60 -12.69
N GLU A 82 -1.90 28.50 -13.50
CA GLU A 82 -1.81 27.94 -14.85
C GLU A 82 -0.85 28.78 -15.71
N ALA A 83 0.07 28.10 -16.39
CA ALA A 83 1.03 28.78 -17.24
C ALA A 83 0.33 29.40 -18.47
N LYS A 84 0.88 30.51 -18.97
CA LYS A 84 0.37 31.13 -20.20
C LYS A 84 0.50 30.18 -21.40
N ARG A 85 -0.39 30.30 -22.39
CA ARG A 85 -0.42 29.45 -23.58
C ARG A 85 0.93 29.37 -24.31
N GLN A 86 1.65 30.49 -24.41
CA GLN A 86 2.97 30.52 -25.06
C GLN A 86 4.00 29.65 -24.32
N THR A 87 3.94 29.65 -22.98
CA THR A 87 4.80 28.81 -22.13
C THR A 87 4.48 27.34 -22.31
N LEU A 88 3.20 26.98 -22.37
CA LEU A 88 2.76 25.60 -22.58
C LEU A 88 3.23 25.06 -23.93
N ILE A 89 3.05 25.82 -25.01
CA ILE A 89 3.48 25.42 -26.36
C ILE A 89 5.00 25.19 -26.40
N ARG A 90 5.79 26.09 -25.79
CA ARG A 90 7.25 25.93 -25.74
C ARG A 90 7.67 24.67 -24.99
N ARG A 91 7.02 24.35 -23.87
CA ARG A 91 7.31 23.13 -23.09
C ARG A 91 7.01 21.86 -23.90
N VAL A 92 5.84 21.81 -24.55
CA VAL A 92 5.47 20.67 -25.40
C VAL A 92 6.43 20.55 -26.58
N TYR A 93 6.81 21.66 -27.20
CA TYR A 93 7.78 21.66 -28.30
C TYR A 93 9.13 21.06 -27.88
N PHE A 94 9.65 21.44 -26.70
CA PHE A 94 10.90 20.89 -26.19
C PHE A 94 10.78 19.42 -25.76
N ASP A 95 9.67 19.03 -25.13
CA ASP A 95 9.38 17.64 -24.79
C ASP A 95 9.38 16.73 -26.03
N LEU A 96 8.73 17.18 -27.11
CA LEU A 96 8.68 16.44 -28.38
C LEU A 96 10.02 16.33 -29.11
N LEU A 97 10.92 17.30 -28.94
CA LEU A 97 12.25 17.28 -29.53
C LEU A 97 13.32 16.66 -28.62
N GLY A 98 12.98 16.34 -27.36
CA GLY A 98 13.91 15.83 -26.36
C GLY A 98 14.95 16.86 -25.92
N LEU A 99 14.64 18.16 -26.03
CA LEU A 99 15.52 19.23 -25.59
C LEU A 99 15.20 19.60 -24.13
N PRO A 100 16.20 19.85 -23.27
CA PRO A 100 15.99 20.37 -21.92
C PRO A 100 15.49 21.83 -21.92
#